data_AF-A0A0S8FYC8-F1
#
_entry.id   AF-A0A0S8FYC8-F1
#
_cell.length_a   1.000
_cell.length_b   1.000
_cell.length_c   1.000
_cell.angle_alpha   90.00
_cell.angle_beta   90.00
_cell.angle_gamma   90.00
#
_symmetry.space_group_name_H-M   'P 1'
#
loop_
_entity.id
_entity.type
_entity.pdbx_description
1 polymer ?
#
loop_
_entity_poly.entity_id
_entity_poly.type
_entity_poly.pdbx_seq_one_letter_code
_entity_poly.pdbx_strand_id
1 'polypeptide(L)'
;MSNEDHVAEGRPQGRTPRGGKDLAVTDRPTETWRVLDDLSDRVRTRREMAETSGDQAEAVRLRAMESVLHARPLALACPDAVVVAGDAALAAHDGQSEPEWYASAYARRRGIPCEQTQLNVAVRLLKSADLWPWGRRRGGLPPRRFIP
;
A
#
# COMPACT_ATOMS: atom_id res chain seq x y z
N MET A 1 -77.34 -2.06 7.99
CA MET A 1 -77.43 -2.39 6.55
C MET A 1 -77.76 -1.13 5.80
N SER A 2 -76.77 -0.55 5.11
CA SER A 2 -76.90 0.37 3.96
C SER A 2 -75.47 0.67 3.51
N ASN A 3 -75.02 -0.05 2.47
CA ASN A 3 -73.82 0.29 1.71
C ASN A 3 -74.28 1.19 0.58
N GLU A 4 -73.79 2.41 0.54
CA GLU A 4 -73.87 3.27 -0.64
C GLU A 4 -72.52 3.23 -1.35
N ASP A 5 -72.51 2.53 -2.49
CA ASP A 5 -71.52 2.66 -3.54
C ASP A 5 -71.65 4.04 -4.17
N HIS A 6 -70.56 4.80 -4.26
CA HIS A 6 -70.43 5.90 -5.21
C HIS A 6 -69.06 5.87 -5.91
N VAL A 7 -69.15 5.50 -7.20
CA VAL A 7 -68.55 6.15 -8.37
C VAL A 7 -67.01 6.23 -8.45
N ALA A 8 -66.52 5.46 -9.43
CA ALA A 8 -65.25 5.63 -10.10
C ALA A 8 -65.19 6.93 -10.92
N GLU A 9 -64.05 7.63 -10.89
CA GLU A 9 -63.35 8.20 -12.06
C GLU A 9 -62.17 9.07 -11.58
N GLY A 10 -60.97 8.86 -12.15
CA GLY A 10 -59.83 9.75 -11.89
C GLY A 10 -58.44 9.13 -11.94
N ARG A 11 -58.05 8.48 -13.04
CA ARG A 11 -56.65 8.55 -13.54
C ARG A 11 -56.69 9.49 -14.75
N PRO A 12 -55.73 10.41 -14.98
CA PRO A 12 -54.29 10.17 -14.80
C PRO A 12 -53.50 11.40 -14.27
N GLN A 13 -52.65 11.24 -13.26
CA GLN A 13 -51.62 12.25 -12.98
C GLN A 13 -50.28 11.61 -12.64
N GLY A 14 -49.26 12.05 -13.37
CA GLY A 14 -47.88 12.02 -12.92
C GLY A 14 -47.15 10.68 -13.02
N ARG A 15 -46.90 10.19 -14.24
CA ARG A 15 -45.61 9.53 -14.49
C ARG A 15 -44.54 10.59 -14.30
N THR A 16 -44.00 10.69 -13.08
CA THR A 16 -42.68 11.29 -12.92
C THR A 16 -41.70 10.37 -13.62
N PRO A 17 -40.91 10.85 -14.59
CA PRO A 17 -39.69 10.18 -14.91
C PRO A 17 -38.81 10.38 -13.67
N ARG A 18 -38.64 9.33 -12.84
CA ARG A 18 -37.46 9.28 -11.96
C ARG A 18 -36.26 9.10 -12.87
N GLY A 19 -35.89 10.21 -13.50
CA GLY A 19 -34.61 10.38 -14.15
C GLY A 19 -33.52 10.16 -13.12
N GLY A 20 -32.52 9.40 -13.55
CA GLY A 20 -31.13 9.82 -13.43
C GLY A 20 -30.75 10.33 -12.05
N LYS A 21 -30.60 9.39 -11.12
CA LYS A 21 -29.32 9.29 -10.43
C LYS A 21 -28.92 7.82 -10.50
N ASP A 22 -28.50 7.41 -11.69
CA ASP A 22 -27.24 6.69 -11.75
C ASP A 22 -26.29 7.54 -10.90
N LEU A 23 -26.15 7.17 -9.63
CA LEU A 23 -24.93 7.43 -8.92
C LEU A 23 -23.91 6.81 -9.84
N ALA A 24 -23.28 7.67 -10.65
CA ALA A 24 -22.03 7.37 -11.25
C ALA A 24 -21.16 6.97 -10.06
N VAL A 25 -21.12 5.66 -9.81
CA VAL A 25 -20.01 4.98 -9.21
C VAL A 25 -18.92 5.19 -10.25
N THR A 26 -18.43 6.42 -10.31
CA THR A 26 -17.24 6.78 -11.06
C THR A 26 -16.17 5.94 -10.41
N ASP A 27 -15.78 4.86 -11.08
CA ASP A 27 -14.45 4.28 -11.22
C ASP A 27 -13.32 4.78 -10.29
N ARG A 28 -13.59 4.97 -8.98
CA ARG A 28 -12.59 5.27 -7.94
C ARG A 28 -11.47 4.23 -7.87
N PRO A 29 -11.67 2.95 -8.22
CA PRO A 29 -10.55 2.04 -8.39
C PRO A 29 -9.54 2.59 -9.40
N THR A 30 -9.98 3.12 -10.55
CA THR A 30 -9.07 3.47 -11.65
C THR A 30 -8.11 4.61 -11.33
N GLU A 31 -8.54 5.66 -10.61
CA GLU A 31 -7.66 6.79 -10.30
C GLU A 31 -6.61 6.42 -9.24
N THR A 32 -6.99 5.68 -8.20
CA THR A 32 -6.03 5.21 -7.19
C THR A 32 -5.06 4.18 -7.78
N TRP A 33 -5.52 3.29 -8.67
CA TRP A 33 -4.63 2.39 -9.40
C TRP A 33 -3.64 3.14 -10.28
N ARG A 34 -4.09 4.19 -11.00
CA ARG A 34 -3.20 5.04 -11.81
C ARG A 34 -2.12 5.70 -10.98
N VAL A 35 -2.46 6.25 -9.81
CA VAL A 35 -1.45 6.86 -8.91
C VAL A 35 -0.41 5.84 -8.46
N LEU A 36 -0.82 4.61 -8.14
CA LEU A 36 0.12 3.55 -7.79
C LEU A 36 0.99 3.10 -8.96
N ASP A 37 0.44 3.08 -10.18
CA ASP A 37 1.19 2.76 -11.41
C ASP A 37 2.22 3.85 -11.72
N ASP A 38 1.84 5.12 -11.66
CA ASP A 38 2.77 6.25 -11.82
C ASP A 38 3.90 6.23 -10.78
N LEU A 39 3.57 5.91 -9.52
CA LEU A 39 4.57 5.74 -8.46
C LEU A 39 5.50 4.56 -8.73
N SER A 40 4.94 3.42 -9.17
CA SER A 40 5.72 2.22 -9.52
C SER A 40 6.69 2.52 -10.66
N ASP A 41 6.24 3.19 -11.72
CA ASP A 41 7.09 3.54 -12.87
C ASP A 41 8.19 4.54 -12.51
N ARG A 42 7.89 5.53 -11.66
CA ARG A 42 8.91 6.46 -11.14
C ARG A 42 9.97 5.75 -10.31
N VAL A 43 9.55 4.85 -9.41
CA VAL A 43 10.46 4.06 -8.59
C VAL A 43 11.32 3.14 -9.47
N ARG A 44 10.72 2.48 -10.46
CA ARG A 44 11.43 1.62 -11.42
C ARG A 44 12.48 2.39 -12.20
N THR A 45 12.10 3.52 -12.79
CA THR A 45 13.01 4.39 -13.55
C THR A 45 14.20 4.83 -12.69
N ARG A 46 13.93 5.27 -11.45
CA ARG A 46 14.98 5.68 -10.52
C ARG A 46 15.87 4.50 -10.09
N ARG A 47 15.31 3.30 -9.96
CA ARG A 47 16.08 2.08 -9.68
C ARG A 47 17.04 1.77 -10.81
N GLU A 48 16.57 1.80 -12.05
CA GLU A 48 17.40 1.56 -13.24
C GLU A 48 18.54 2.58 -13.35
N MET A 49 18.26 3.86 -13.03
CA MET A 49 19.30 4.89 -12.94
C MET A 49 20.33 4.59 -11.84
N ALA A 50 19.89 4.19 -10.64
CA ALA A 50 20.78 3.84 -9.54
C ALA A 50 21.64 2.61 -9.88
N GLU A 51 21.06 1.60 -10.52
CA GLU A 51 21.77 0.41 -11.01
C GLU A 51 22.82 0.80 -12.06
N THR A 52 22.49 1.71 -12.98
CA THR A 52 23.40 2.21 -14.02
C THR A 52 24.55 3.05 -13.44
N SER A 53 24.27 3.88 -12.42
CA SER A 53 25.29 4.70 -11.76
C SER A 53 26.12 3.92 -10.72
N GLY A 54 25.80 2.65 -10.48
CA GLY A 54 26.48 1.82 -9.49
C GLY A 54 26.09 2.10 -8.03
N ASP A 55 25.01 2.85 -7.79
CA ASP A 55 24.50 3.12 -6.44
C ASP A 55 23.64 1.94 -5.96
N GLN A 56 24.33 0.93 -5.42
CA GLN A 56 23.69 -0.30 -4.95
C GLN A 56 22.77 -0.08 -3.75
N ALA A 57 23.08 0.88 -2.88
CA ALA A 57 22.30 1.19 -1.69
C ALA A 57 20.91 1.72 -2.08
N GLU A 58 20.87 2.70 -2.98
CA GLU A 58 19.63 3.25 -3.51
C GLU A 58 18.87 2.21 -4.36
N ALA A 59 19.57 1.40 -5.15
CA ALA A 59 18.94 0.34 -5.94
C ALA A 59 18.22 -0.70 -5.06
N VAL A 60 18.83 -1.13 -3.95
CA VAL A 60 18.22 -2.05 -2.98
C VAL A 60 16.98 -1.43 -2.33
N ARG A 61 17.10 -0.17 -1.88
CA ARG A 61 15.98 0.59 -1.30
C ARG A 61 14.79 0.63 -2.26
N LEU A 62 15.04 1.05 -3.51
CA LEU A 62 13.99 1.22 -4.51
C LEU A 62 13.36 -0.11 -4.92
N ARG A 63 14.12 -1.20 -4.98
CA ARG A 63 13.58 -2.54 -5.25
C ARG A 63 12.59 -3.00 -4.17
N ALA A 64 12.87 -2.70 -2.91
CA ALA A 64 11.95 -3.00 -1.81
C ALA A 64 10.66 -2.15 -1.90
N MET A 65 10.79 -0.86 -2.20
CA MET A 65 9.64 0.02 -2.44
C MET A 65 8.78 -0.45 -3.62
N GLU A 66 9.42 -0.81 -4.74
CA GLU A 66 8.75 -1.34 -5.94
C GLU A 66 7.98 -2.63 -5.61
N SER A 67 8.56 -3.53 -4.82
CA SER A 67 7.90 -4.78 -4.41
C SER A 67 6.62 -4.53 -3.61
N VAL A 68 6.61 -3.52 -2.75
CA VAL A 68 5.40 -3.11 -2.00
C VAL A 68 4.36 -2.49 -2.92
N LEU A 69 4.78 -1.61 -3.84
CA LEU A 69 3.88 -0.99 -4.81
C LEU A 69 3.21 -2.03 -5.73
N HIS A 70 3.94 -3.08 -6.13
CA HIS A 70 3.38 -4.23 -6.85
C HIS A 70 2.42 -5.07 -6.00
N ALA A 71 2.65 -5.15 -4.68
CA ALA A 71 1.69 -5.71 -3.72
C ALA A 71 0.56 -4.72 -3.43
N ARG A 72 -0.14 -4.28 -4.48
CA ARG A 72 -1.01 -3.09 -4.44
C ARG A 72 -2.04 -3.05 -3.29
N PRO A 73 -2.70 -4.16 -2.90
CA PRO A 73 -3.59 -4.15 -1.72
C PRO A 73 -2.90 -3.70 -0.43
N LEU A 74 -1.62 -4.04 -0.26
CA LEU A 74 -0.82 -3.64 0.90
C LEU A 74 -0.49 -2.15 0.84
N ALA A 75 -0.06 -1.65 -0.33
CA ALA A 75 0.23 -0.23 -0.53
C ALA A 75 -1.01 0.66 -0.30
N LEU A 76 -2.21 0.18 -0.64
CA LEU A 76 -3.47 0.87 -0.34
C LEU A 76 -3.83 0.84 1.14
N ALA A 77 -3.65 -0.32 1.80
CA ALA A 77 -3.99 -0.48 3.21
C ALA A 77 -3.04 0.27 4.15
N CYS A 78 -1.76 0.40 3.76
CA CYS A 78 -0.74 1.07 4.55
C CYS A 78 0.33 1.70 3.64
N PRO A 79 0.14 2.94 3.18
CA PRO A 79 1.11 3.64 2.35
C PRO A 79 2.51 3.75 2.98
N ASP A 80 2.58 3.87 4.32
CA ASP A 80 3.83 3.90 5.07
C ASP A 80 4.68 2.63 4.87
N ALA A 81 4.06 1.51 4.52
CA ALA A 81 4.78 0.27 4.25
C ALA A 81 5.75 0.37 3.07
N VAL A 82 5.47 1.25 2.09
CA VAL A 82 6.40 1.51 0.97
C VAL A 82 7.71 2.10 1.51
N VAL A 83 7.61 3.17 2.31
CA VAL A 83 8.77 3.87 2.87
C VAL A 83 9.50 2.98 3.88
N VAL A 84 8.74 2.32 4.76
CA VAL A 84 9.28 1.40 5.77
C VAL A 84 10.04 0.25 5.12
N ALA A 85 9.53 -0.34 4.02
CA ALA A 85 10.25 -1.38 3.30
C ALA A 85 11.57 -0.89 2.71
N GLY A 86 11.58 0.31 2.10
CA GLY A 86 12.80 0.92 1.58
C GLY A 86 13.85 1.16 2.68
N ASP A 87 13.45 1.81 3.77
CA ASP A 87 14.36 2.15 4.88
C ASP A 87 14.87 0.89 5.59
N ALA A 88 14.02 -0.14 5.74
CA ALA A 88 14.40 -1.42 6.31
C ALA A 88 15.37 -2.19 5.40
N ALA A 89 15.15 -2.18 4.09
CA ALA A 89 16.03 -2.86 3.13
C ALA A 89 17.41 -2.21 3.06
N LEU A 90 17.46 -0.87 3.11
CA LEU A 90 18.72 -0.13 3.19
C LEU A 90 19.48 -0.46 4.48
N ALA A 91 18.80 -0.44 5.62
CA ALA A 91 19.42 -0.81 6.89
C ALA A 91 19.95 -2.25 6.91
N ALA A 92 19.19 -3.19 6.34
CA ALA A 92 19.62 -4.58 6.20
C ALA A 92 20.84 -4.71 5.27
N HIS A 93 20.91 -3.92 4.20
CA HIS A 93 22.06 -3.84 3.30
C HIS A 93 23.31 -3.31 4.01
N ASP A 94 23.16 -2.29 4.85
CA ASP A 94 24.23 -1.70 5.66
C ASP A 94 24.65 -2.58 6.85
N GLY A 95 24.05 -3.77 6.99
CA GLY A 95 24.38 -4.73 8.04
C GLY A 95 23.73 -4.43 9.40
N GLN A 96 22.80 -3.48 9.47
CA GLN A 96 22.03 -3.23 10.68
C GLN A 96 21.09 -4.42 10.98
N SER A 97 21.02 -4.81 12.25
CA SER A 97 20.08 -5.84 12.68
C SER A 97 18.65 -5.29 12.76
N GLU A 98 17.65 -6.18 12.63
CA GLU A 98 16.24 -5.79 12.76
C GLU A 98 15.94 -5.05 14.09
N PRO A 99 16.40 -5.52 15.27
CA PRO A 99 16.09 -4.85 16.52
C PRO A 99 16.71 -3.45 16.60
N GLU A 100 17.93 -3.26 16.09
CA GLU A 100 18.60 -1.96 16.06
C GLU A 100 17.84 -0.98 15.16
N TRP A 101 17.50 -1.41 13.95
CA TRP A 101 16.74 -0.58 13.02
C TRP A 101 15.38 -0.20 13.61
N TYR A 102 14.67 -1.17 14.18
CA TYR A 102 13.34 -0.95 14.75
C TYR A 102 13.40 0.01 15.93
N ALA A 103 14.37 -0.15 16.83
CA ALA A 103 14.57 0.76 17.96
C ALA A 103 14.86 2.19 17.49
N SER A 104 15.76 2.36 16.51
CA SER A 104 16.03 3.68 15.91
C SER A 104 14.80 4.28 15.22
N ALA A 105 14.07 3.48 14.43
CA ALA A 105 12.87 3.91 13.72
C ALA A 105 11.72 4.28 14.68
N TYR A 106 11.60 3.59 15.80
CA TYR A 106 10.61 3.85 16.84
C TYR A 106 10.97 5.09 17.67
N ALA A 107 12.26 5.28 17.99
CA ALA A 107 12.77 6.43 18.71
C ALA A 107 12.64 7.74 17.91
N ARG A 108 12.84 7.71 16.58
CA ARG A 108 12.63 8.87 15.71
C ARG A 108 11.19 9.39 15.74
N ARG A 109 10.23 8.53 16.07
CA ARG A 109 8.79 8.83 16.15
C ARG A 109 8.32 9.08 17.59
N ARG A 110 9.26 9.24 18.54
CA ARG A 110 8.93 9.40 19.96
C ARG A 110 8.09 10.66 20.16
N GLY A 111 7.02 10.50 20.94
CA GLY A 111 6.09 11.60 21.24
C GLY A 111 4.93 11.74 20.25
N ILE A 112 4.91 10.92 19.18
CA ILE A 112 3.80 10.88 18.22
C ILE A 112 3.24 9.44 18.16
N PRO A 113 2.29 9.08 19.05
CA PRO A 113 1.77 7.71 19.15
C PRO A 113 1.16 7.17 17.85
N CYS A 114 0.59 8.05 17.03
CA CYS A 114 0.04 7.70 15.73
C CYS A 114 1.11 7.14 14.79
N GLU A 115 2.25 7.81 14.68
CA GLU A 115 3.36 7.38 13.81
C GLU A 115 4.00 6.08 14.30
N GLN A 116 4.12 5.90 15.61
CA GLN A 116 4.59 4.63 16.19
C GLN A 116 3.62 3.49 15.88
N THR A 117 2.31 3.76 15.92
CA THR A 117 1.29 2.77 15.55
C THR A 117 1.37 2.44 14.05
N GLN A 118 1.53 3.43 13.19
CA GLN A 118 1.70 3.26 11.75
C GLN A 118 2.94 2.43 11.42
N LEU A 119 4.08 2.70 12.06
CA LEU A 119 5.28 1.87 11.94
C LEU A 119 5.00 0.40 12.29
N ASN A 120 4.35 0.16 13.43
CA ASN A 120 4.04 -1.20 13.89
C ASN A 120 3.12 -1.93 12.89
N VAL A 121 2.12 -1.23 12.34
CA VAL A 121 1.21 -1.77 11.32
C VAL A 121 1.96 -2.09 10.03
N ALA A 122 2.79 -1.18 9.54
CA ALA A 122 3.61 -1.38 8.35
C ALA A 122 4.51 -2.62 8.48
N VAL A 123 5.26 -2.73 9.59
CA VAL A 123 6.14 -3.87 9.85
C VAL A 123 5.36 -5.18 9.89
N ARG A 124 4.20 -5.21 10.57
CA ARG A 124 3.34 -6.41 10.62
C ARG A 124 2.86 -6.82 9.24
N LEU A 125 2.39 -5.88 8.43
CA LEU A 125 1.88 -6.15 7.09
C LEU A 125 2.99 -6.66 6.17
N LEU A 126 4.17 -6.02 6.18
CA LEU A 126 5.33 -6.46 5.39
C LEU A 126 5.78 -7.88 5.76
N LYS A 127 5.81 -8.21 7.07
CA LYS A 127 6.09 -9.57 7.53
C LYS A 127 5.06 -10.57 7.05
N SER A 128 3.77 -10.22 7.08
CA SER A 128 2.69 -11.12 6.61
C SER A 128 2.69 -11.33 5.09
N ALA A 129 3.26 -10.39 4.33
CA ALA A 129 3.37 -10.45 2.89
C ALA A 129 4.71 -11.04 2.40
N ASP A 130 5.56 -11.55 3.30
CA ASP A 130 6.92 -12.02 3.00
C ASP A 130 7.81 -10.96 2.30
N LEU A 131 7.54 -9.68 2.53
CA LEU A 131 8.31 -8.53 2.00
C LEU A 131 9.29 -7.94 3.02
N TRP A 132 9.43 -8.56 4.18
CA TRP A 132 10.32 -8.10 5.25
C TRP A 132 11.78 -8.51 4.98
N PRO A 133 12.75 -7.59 4.95
CA PRO A 133 14.11 -7.89 4.50
C PRO A 133 14.87 -8.86 5.42
N TRP A 134 14.51 -8.90 6.71
CA TRP A 134 15.05 -9.87 7.68
C TRP A 134 14.17 -11.13 7.84
N GLY A 135 13.13 -11.28 7.02
CA GLY A 135 12.19 -12.40 7.06
C GLY A 135 12.86 -13.78 6.94
N ARG A 136 12.14 -14.83 7.35
CA ARG A 136 12.69 -16.19 7.39
C ARG A 136 13.08 -16.62 5.98
N ARG A 137 14.39 -16.84 5.76
CA ARG A 137 14.87 -17.76 4.72
C ARG A 137 14.12 -19.08 4.92
N ARG A 138 13.12 -19.38 4.09
CA ARG A 138 12.64 -20.76 3.95
C ARG A 138 13.80 -21.55 3.34
N GLY A 139 14.51 -22.29 4.18
CA GLY A 139 15.62 -23.16 3.78
C GLY A 139 16.99 -22.54 4.03
N GLY A 140 17.73 -23.13 4.96
CA GLY A 140 19.07 -22.69 5.34
C GLY A 140 20.05 -22.74 4.17
N LEU A 141 20.64 -21.59 3.89
CA LEU A 141 22.05 -21.48 3.54
C LEU A 141 22.59 -20.32 4.37
N PRO A 142 23.79 -20.43 4.98
CA PRO A 142 24.43 -19.29 5.63
C PRO A 142 24.65 -18.16 4.62
N PRO A 143 24.92 -16.91 5.06
CA PRO A 143 25.42 -15.89 4.15
C PRO A 143 26.63 -16.49 3.44
N ARG A 144 26.53 -16.67 2.11
CA ARG A 144 27.74 -16.89 1.31
C ARG A 144 28.61 -15.70 1.62
N ARG A 145 29.72 -15.97 2.31
CA ARG A 145 30.86 -15.07 2.41
C ARG A 145 31.05 -14.49 1.01
N PHE A 146 30.92 -13.18 0.89
CA PHE A 146 31.63 -12.46 -0.15
C PHE A 146 33.11 -12.77 0.11
N ILE A 147 33.74 -13.47 -0.83
CA ILE A 147 35.19 -13.66 -0.91
C ILE A 147 35.56 -13.15 -2.30
N PRO A 148 36.65 -12.38 -2.40
CA PRO A 148 36.77 -10.95 -2.15
C PRO A 148 36.28 -10.08 -3.33
#